data_AF-A0A3B3DE64-F1
#
_entry.id   AF-A0A3B3DE64-F1
#
_cell.length_a   1.000
_cell.length_b   1.000
_cell.length_c   1.000
_cell.angle_alpha   90.00
_cell.angle_beta   90.00
_cell.angle_gamma   90.00
#
_symmetry.space_group_name_H-M   'P 1'
#
loop_
_entity.id
_entity.type
_entity.pdbx_description
1 polymer ?
#
loop_
_entity_poly.entity_id
_entity_poly.type
_entity_poly.pdbx_seq_one_letter_code
_entity_poly.pdbx_strand_id
1 'polypeptide(L)'
;MAGLLTLEQKLQHFRKEYFYRSNQAEENRKRENQAATLIQSWFRGCLERAYLSHLHKKAIIIQKIWRGFTARARVRQMVKAAYFIMKMNFYEEMAVRIQQRWRGFFARKHIHSFYARKSYMEGILKKNESVRNELDEICDLQKKERESLKMIQEQTAKVYQAHRLHYLLSTEQCPGVFNSPFRQAPHEMELLLRQVKHSAPNRMVPKSRVSFLGIPGPAAHGFSATTESPWMKSTRICSFRPALPPIASKNYQVMVVKATTKSLDLED
;
A
#
# COMPACT_ATOMS: atom_id res chain seq x y z
N MET A 1 127.78 -54.92 37.44
CA MET A 1 127.21 -55.52 36.21
C MET A 1 125.75 -55.94 36.37
N ALA A 2 125.35 -56.69 37.41
CA ALA A 2 123.96 -57.18 37.56
C ALA A 2 122.87 -56.10 37.76
N GLY A 3 123.17 -54.99 38.45
CA GLY A 3 122.23 -53.89 38.66
C GLY A 3 121.91 -53.06 37.40
N LEU A 4 122.88 -52.95 36.48
CA LEU A 4 122.72 -52.23 35.21
C LEU A 4 121.86 -53.03 34.23
N LEU A 5 122.10 -54.35 34.15
CA LEU A 5 121.34 -55.28 33.31
C LEU A 5 119.86 -55.41 33.76
N THR A 6 119.60 -55.40 35.07
CA THR A 6 118.22 -55.42 35.59
C THR A 6 117.48 -54.11 35.33
N LEU A 7 118.18 -52.97 35.35
CA LEU A 7 117.63 -51.66 35.02
C LEU A 7 117.34 -51.56 33.51
N GLU A 8 118.23 -52.07 32.66
CA GLU A 8 117.99 -52.19 31.21
C GLU A 8 116.80 -53.10 30.91
N GLN A 9 116.69 -54.26 31.54
CA GLN A 9 115.53 -55.14 31.36
C GLN A 9 114.22 -54.47 31.77
N LYS A 10 114.21 -53.72 32.89
CA LYS A 10 113.04 -52.95 33.33
C LYS A 10 112.70 -51.83 32.34
N LEU A 11 113.69 -51.11 31.84
CA LEU A 11 113.51 -50.08 30.81
C LEU A 11 112.94 -50.66 29.52
N GLN A 12 113.46 -51.80 29.07
CA GLN A 12 112.97 -52.50 27.87
C GLN A 12 111.53 -53.01 28.05
N HIS A 13 111.21 -53.55 29.22
CA HIS A 13 109.84 -53.97 29.55
C HIS A 13 108.88 -52.78 29.58
N PHE A 14 109.27 -51.68 30.23
CA PHE A 14 108.49 -50.45 30.25
C PHE A 14 108.26 -49.88 28.85
N ARG A 15 109.28 -49.89 27.99
CA ARG A 15 109.18 -49.41 26.61
C ARG A 15 108.20 -50.27 25.80
N LYS A 16 108.25 -51.59 25.95
CA LYS A 16 107.31 -52.53 25.31
C LYS A 16 105.87 -52.31 25.77
N GLU A 17 105.65 -52.19 27.08
CA GLU A 17 104.33 -51.87 27.66
C GLU A 17 103.79 -50.52 27.14
N TYR A 18 104.64 -49.50 27.10
CA TYR A 18 104.26 -48.19 26.58
C TYR A 18 103.83 -48.26 25.11
N PHE A 19 104.63 -48.90 24.25
CA PHE A 19 104.29 -49.06 22.83
C PHE A 19 103.03 -49.89 22.63
N TYR A 20 102.84 -50.96 23.42
CA TYR A 20 101.64 -51.78 23.36
C TYR A 20 100.38 -50.96 23.70
N ARG A 21 100.41 -50.20 24.80
CA ARG A 21 99.31 -49.31 25.20
C ARG A 21 99.07 -48.20 24.18
N SER A 22 100.13 -47.63 23.61
CA SER A 22 100.03 -46.60 22.56
C SER A 22 99.39 -47.15 21.28
N ASN A 23 99.75 -48.37 20.86
CA ASN A 23 99.15 -49.00 19.69
C ASN A 23 97.68 -49.35 19.91
N GLN A 24 97.32 -49.90 21.08
CA GLN A 24 95.91 -50.14 21.42
C GLN A 24 95.08 -48.85 21.44
N ALA A 25 95.65 -47.75 21.95
CA ALA A 25 94.99 -46.45 21.94
C ALA A 25 94.76 -45.92 20.52
N GLU A 26 95.76 -46.03 19.63
CA GLU A 26 95.61 -45.62 18.22
C GLU A 26 94.60 -46.50 17.45
N GLU A 27 94.60 -47.82 17.67
CA GLU A 27 93.61 -48.73 17.06
C GLU A 27 92.17 -48.39 17.47
N ASN A 28 91.95 -48.00 18.74
CA ASN A 28 90.62 -47.68 19.26
C ASN A 28 90.20 -46.22 19.06
N ARG A 29 91.14 -45.29 18.85
CA ARG A 29 90.88 -43.85 18.73
C ARG A 29 89.74 -43.51 17.77
N LYS A 30 89.70 -44.14 16.60
CA LYS A 30 88.64 -43.88 15.60
C LYS A 30 87.26 -44.32 16.09
N ARG A 31 87.17 -45.49 16.72
CA ARG A 31 85.91 -46.03 17.25
C ARG A 31 85.40 -45.18 18.40
N GLU A 32 86.28 -44.81 19.33
CA GLU A 32 85.96 -43.96 20.47
C GLU A 32 85.51 -42.57 20.02
N ASN A 33 86.21 -41.96 19.07
CA ASN A 33 85.82 -40.66 18.51
C ASN A 33 84.46 -40.71 17.81
N GLN A 34 84.18 -41.78 17.05
CA GLN A 34 82.88 -41.97 16.41
C GLN A 34 81.76 -42.11 17.45
N ALA A 35 81.96 -42.95 18.46
CA ALA A 35 81.00 -43.11 19.55
C ALA A 35 80.76 -41.79 20.29
N ALA A 36 81.83 -41.05 20.60
CA ALA A 36 81.74 -39.72 21.22
C ALA A 36 80.95 -38.74 20.33
N THR A 37 81.22 -38.71 19.03
CA THR A 37 80.52 -37.84 18.08
C THR A 37 79.03 -38.18 17.98
N LEU A 38 78.68 -39.48 18.01
CA LEU A 38 77.28 -39.93 18.03
C LEU A 38 76.56 -39.47 19.30
N ILE A 39 77.17 -39.67 20.47
CA ILE A 39 76.60 -39.22 21.75
C ILE A 39 76.42 -37.70 21.75
N GLN A 40 77.44 -36.96 21.31
CA GLN A 40 77.42 -35.50 21.27
C GLN A 40 76.36 -34.96 20.30
N SER A 41 76.30 -35.49 19.07
CA SER A 41 75.32 -35.05 18.08
C SER A 41 73.89 -35.40 18.50
N TRP A 42 73.67 -36.58 19.08
CA TRP A 42 72.39 -36.97 19.64
C TRP A 42 71.95 -36.03 20.77
N PHE A 43 72.85 -35.75 21.73
CA PHE A 43 72.58 -34.87 22.86
C PHE A 43 72.26 -33.43 22.39
N ARG A 44 73.04 -32.89 21.47
CA ARG A 44 72.77 -31.57 20.85
C ARG A 44 71.39 -31.55 20.18
N GLY A 45 71.05 -32.58 19.42
CA GLY A 45 69.73 -32.71 18.81
C GLY A 45 68.59 -32.80 19.83
N CYS A 46 68.80 -33.48 20.96
CA CYS A 46 67.83 -33.55 22.06
C CYS A 46 67.58 -32.18 22.69
N LEU A 47 68.64 -31.40 22.93
CA LEU A 47 68.52 -30.03 23.45
C LEU A 47 67.73 -29.12 22.50
N GLU A 48 68.10 -29.11 21.22
CA GLU A 48 67.42 -28.28 20.21
C GLU A 48 65.94 -28.65 20.06
N ARG A 49 65.62 -29.94 20.00
CA ARG A 49 64.22 -30.40 19.93
C ARG A 49 63.41 -30.02 21.17
N ALA A 50 64.02 -30.10 22.36
CA ALA A 50 63.38 -29.69 23.60
C ALA A 50 63.11 -28.17 23.61
N TYR A 51 64.07 -27.37 23.14
CA TYR A 51 63.91 -25.92 23.03
C TYR A 51 62.84 -25.54 22.01
N LEU A 52 62.84 -26.11 20.81
CA LEU A 52 61.79 -25.90 19.81
C LEU A 52 60.40 -26.30 20.33
N SER A 53 60.30 -27.44 21.03
CA SER A 53 59.05 -27.87 21.68
C SER A 53 58.57 -26.86 22.72
N HIS A 54 59.49 -26.26 23.48
CA HIS A 54 59.17 -25.18 24.42
C HIS A 54 58.63 -23.95 23.69
N LEU A 55 59.29 -23.49 22.63
CA LEU A 55 58.85 -22.35 21.82
C LEU A 55 57.47 -22.59 21.21
N HIS A 56 57.21 -23.77 20.65
CA HIS A 56 55.90 -24.12 20.11
C HIS A 56 54.81 -24.07 21.18
N LYS A 57 55.07 -24.59 22.39
CA LYS A 57 54.11 -24.48 23.51
C LYS A 57 53.79 -23.02 23.83
N LYS A 58 54.81 -22.14 23.86
CA LYS A 58 54.60 -20.70 24.09
C LYS A 58 53.78 -20.06 22.96
N ALA A 59 54.08 -20.37 21.71
CA ALA A 59 53.32 -19.88 20.56
C ALA A 59 51.85 -20.32 20.63
N ILE A 60 51.58 -21.59 20.95
CA ILE A 60 50.21 -22.12 21.11
C ILE A 60 49.46 -21.38 22.21
N ILE A 61 50.10 -21.07 23.34
CA ILE A 61 49.48 -20.31 24.43
C ILE A 61 49.06 -18.92 23.94
N ILE A 62 49.97 -18.21 23.26
CA ILE A 62 49.69 -16.87 22.70
C ILE A 62 48.51 -16.94 21.73
N GLN A 63 48.57 -17.87 20.76
CA GLN A 63 47.52 -18.03 19.76
C GLN A 63 46.17 -18.42 20.38
N LYS A 64 46.16 -19.31 21.39
CA LYS A 64 44.95 -19.71 22.12
C LYS A 64 44.32 -18.51 22.82
N ILE A 65 45.12 -17.71 23.50
CA ILE A 65 44.65 -16.49 24.18
C ILE A 65 44.08 -15.50 23.16
N TRP A 66 44.78 -15.29 22.04
CA TRP A 66 44.35 -14.38 20.98
C TRP A 66 43.01 -14.81 20.36
N ARG A 67 42.88 -16.07 19.93
CA ARG A 67 41.62 -16.60 19.38
C ARG A 67 40.45 -16.41 20.36
N GLY A 68 40.70 -16.67 21.66
CA GLY A 68 39.72 -16.42 22.70
C GLY A 68 39.37 -14.94 22.88
N PHE A 69 40.35 -14.04 22.82
CA PHE A 69 40.13 -12.60 22.90
C PHE A 69 39.26 -12.10 21.74
N THR A 70 39.59 -12.47 20.50
CA THR A 70 38.87 -12.09 19.29
C THR A 70 37.43 -12.59 19.31
N ALA A 71 37.20 -13.86 19.65
CA ALA A 71 35.86 -14.42 19.78
C ALA A 71 35.03 -13.66 20.83
N ARG A 72 35.60 -13.39 22.01
CA ARG A 72 34.92 -12.61 23.05
C ARG A 72 34.66 -11.17 22.64
N ALA A 73 35.57 -10.53 21.90
CA ALA A 73 35.37 -9.18 21.38
C ALA A 73 34.19 -9.13 20.40
N ARG A 74 34.10 -10.10 19.48
CA ARG A 74 32.97 -10.24 18.54
C ARG A 74 31.64 -10.40 19.27
N VAL A 75 31.57 -11.32 20.23
CA VAL A 75 30.35 -11.57 21.02
C VAL A 75 29.92 -10.33 21.80
N ARG A 76 30.87 -9.62 22.44
CA ARG A 76 30.57 -8.35 23.13
C ARG A 76 29.96 -7.32 22.19
N GLN A 77 30.48 -7.21 20.97
CA GLN A 77 29.93 -6.28 19.98
C GLN A 77 28.52 -6.69 19.52
N MET A 78 28.29 -7.98 19.29
CA MET A 78 26.97 -8.51 18.94
C MET A 78 25.94 -8.24 20.05
N VAL A 79 26.30 -8.47 21.31
CA VAL A 79 25.42 -8.22 22.46
C VAL A 79 25.09 -6.74 22.58
N LYS A 80 26.09 -5.85 22.42
CA LYS A 80 25.85 -4.40 22.39
C LYS A 80 24.88 -4.01 21.28
N ALA A 81 25.08 -4.51 20.06
CA ALA A 81 24.20 -4.23 18.94
C ALA A 81 22.78 -4.74 19.18
N ALA A 82 22.62 -5.97 19.66
CA ALA A 82 21.32 -6.54 20.01
C ALA A 82 20.59 -5.72 21.08
N TYR A 83 21.30 -5.27 22.12
CA TYR A 83 20.76 -4.38 23.14
C TYR A 83 20.26 -3.06 22.56
N PHE A 84 21.05 -2.42 21.69
CA PHE A 84 20.64 -1.16 21.06
C PHE A 84 19.42 -1.33 20.15
N ILE A 85 19.36 -2.41 19.37
CA ILE A 85 18.21 -2.74 18.54
C ILE A 85 16.96 -2.92 19.41
N MET A 86 17.06 -3.74 20.46
CA MET A 86 15.95 -3.98 21.39
C MET A 86 15.46 -2.67 22.02
N LYS A 87 16.38 -1.82 22.48
CA LYS A 87 16.07 -0.53 23.09
C LYS A 87 15.43 0.44 22.08
N MET A 88 15.92 0.50 20.85
CA MET A 88 15.33 1.33 19.79
C MET A 88 13.91 0.87 19.45
N ASN A 89 13.70 -0.43 19.25
CA ASN A 89 12.39 -0.99 18.93
C ASN A 89 11.37 -0.67 20.04
N PHE A 90 11.78 -0.76 21.31
CA PHE A 90 10.92 -0.40 22.43
C PHE A 90 10.47 1.07 22.37
N TYR A 91 11.40 2.00 22.17
CA TYR A 91 11.04 3.42 22.09
C TYR A 91 10.24 3.76 20.83
N GLU A 92 10.52 3.09 19.71
CA GLU A 92 9.75 3.25 18.47
C GLU A 92 8.30 2.81 18.68
N GLU A 93 8.07 1.66 19.31
CA GLU A 93 6.72 1.20 19.63
C GLU A 93 5.98 2.19 20.54
N MET A 94 6.64 2.69 21.58
CA MET A 94 6.05 3.69 22.48
C MET A 94 5.75 5.01 21.75
N ALA A 95 6.64 5.45 20.87
CA ALA A 95 6.45 6.65 20.06
C ALA A 95 5.22 6.49 19.14
N VAL A 96 5.07 5.34 18.47
CA VAL A 96 3.91 5.06 17.61
C VAL A 96 2.61 5.11 18.41
N ARG A 97 2.56 4.54 19.62
CA ARG A 97 1.37 4.59 20.49
C ARG A 97 0.99 6.02 20.86
N ILE A 98 1.97 6.82 21.28
CA ILE A 98 1.76 8.24 21.63
C ILE A 98 1.24 9.00 20.41
N GLN A 99 1.90 8.85 19.26
CA GLN A 99 1.52 9.53 18.04
C GLN A 99 0.14 9.11 17.53
N GLN A 100 -0.21 7.82 17.59
CA GLN A 100 -1.53 7.32 17.22
C GLN A 100 -2.61 7.95 18.09
N ARG A 101 -2.39 7.99 19.41
CA ARG A 101 -3.32 8.63 20.35
C ARG A 101 -3.50 10.11 20.03
N TRP A 102 -2.41 10.82 19.77
CA TRP A 102 -2.43 12.24 19.43
C TRP A 102 -3.14 12.51 18.09
N ARG A 103 -2.83 11.75 17.04
CA ARG A 103 -3.51 11.86 15.73
C ARG A 103 -5.02 11.66 15.87
N GLY A 104 -5.43 10.67 16.67
CA GLY A 104 -6.85 10.43 16.97
C GLY A 104 -7.51 11.59 17.72
N PHE A 105 -6.84 12.16 18.72
CA PHE A 105 -7.29 13.37 19.42
C PHE A 105 -7.44 14.55 18.44
N PHE A 106 -6.41 14.83 17.66
CA PHE A 106 -6.37 15.95 16.73
C PHE A 106 -7.50 15.86 15.69
N ALA A 107 -7.70 14.68 15.10
CA ALA A 107 -8.76 14.47 14.13
C ALA A 107 -10.16 14.75 14.70
N ARG A 108 -10.44 14.26 15.92
CA ARG A 108 -11.74 14.48 16.58
C ARG A 108 -11.94 15.92 17.05
N LYS A 109 -10.86 16.64 17.37
CA LYS A 109 -10.95 18.03 17.84
C LYS A 109 -11.02 19.04 16.70
N HIS A 110 -10.26 18.82 15.62
CA HIS A 110 -10.01 19.85 14.61
C HIS A 110 -10.45 19.50 13.19
N ILE A 111 -10.63 18.21 12.85
CA ILE A 111 -10.99 17.80 11.48
C ILE A 111 -12.47 17.42 11.39
N HIS A 112 -12.93 16.54 12.28
CA HIS A 112 -14.27 15.96 12.20
C HIS A 112 -15.15 16.40 13.36
N SER A 113 -16.24 17.13 13.06
CA SER A 113 -17.34 17.37 14.00
C SER A 113 -18.50 16.43 13.69
N PHE A 114 -18.73 15.44 14.56
CA PHE A 114 -19.85 14.50 14.43
C PHE A 114 -21.20 15.23 14.39
N TYR A 115 -21.40 16.19 15.29
CA TYR A 115 -22.64 16.94 15.39
C TYR A 115 -22.90 17.81 14.16
N ALA A 116 -21.86 18.44 13.59
CA ALA A 116 -22.00 19.21 12.36
C ALA A 116 -22.42 18.31 11.19
N ARG A 117 -21.80 17.13 11.06
CA ARG A 117 -22.17 16.15 10.02
C ARG A 117 -23.58 15.61 10.22
N LYS A 118 -23.97 15.29 11.46
CA LYS A 118 -25.32 14.79 11.78
C LYS A 118 -26.39 15.82 11.43
N SER A 119 -26.19 17.08 11.86
CA SER A 119 -27.10 18.19 11.55
C SER A 119 -27.24 18.42 10.05
N TYR A 120 -26.13 18.35 9.30
CA TYR A 120 -26.15 18.44 7.85
C TYR A 120 -26.98 17.32 7.19
N MET A 121 -26.81 16.06 7.63
CA MET A 121 -27.57 14.93 7.10
C MET A 121 -29.07 15.04 7.42
N GLU A 122 -29.42 15.47 8.62
CA GLU A 122 -30.83 15.73 9.00
C GLU A 122 -31.44 16.84 8.12
N GLY A 123 -30.68 17.89 7.82
CA GLY A 123 -31.09 18.94 6.89
C GLY A 123 -31.34 18.41 5.47
N ILE A 124 -30.47 17.52 4.97
CA ILE A 124 -30.67 16.85 3.68
C ILE A 124 -31.96 16.03 3.69
N LEU A 125 -32.22 15.26 4.75
CA LEU A 125 -33.42 14.43 4.83
C LEU A 125 -34.70 15.27 4.76
N LYS A 126 -34.77 16.35 5.54
CA LYS A 126 -35.90 17.29 5.51
C LYS A 126 -36.08 17.93 4.14
N LYS A 127 -34.98 18.32 3.50
CA LYS A 127 -35.04 18.91 2.15
C LYS A 127 -35.51 17.92 1.10
N ASN A 128 -35.04 16.68 1.16
CA ASN A 128 -35.49 15.61 0.26
C ASN A 128 -36.97 15.30 0.45
N GLU A 129 -37.47 15.35 1.69
CA GLU A 129 -38.90 15.20 1.99
C GLU A 129 -39.73 16.35 1.39
N SER A 130 -39.30 17.60 1.57
CA SER A 130 -39.93 18.77 0.93
C SER A 130 -40.02 18.61 -0.58
N VAL A 131 -38.89 18.25 -1.22
CA VAL A 131 -38.83 18.07 -2.67
C VAL A 131 -39.76 16.94 -3.14
N ARG A 132 -39.90 15.85 -2.39
CA ARG A 132 -40.85 14.78 -2.73
C ARG A 132 -42.29 15.27 -2.67
N ASN A 133 -42.65 15.98 -1.60
CA ASN A 133 -44.00 16.54 -1.45
C ASN A 133 -44.33 17.52 -2.58
N GLU A 134 -43.38 18.40 -2.93
CA GLU A 134 -43.53 19.34 -4.07
C GLU A 134 -43.73 18.59 -5.41
N LEU A 135 -42.99 17.49 -5.62
CA LEU A 135 -43.16 16.65 -6.82
C LEU A 135 -44.53 15.96 -6.85
N ASP A 136 -45.03 15.50 -5.71
CA ASP A 136 -46.35 14.89 -5.60
C ASP A 136 -47.46 15.92 -5.88
N GLU A 137 -47.34 17.14 -5.34
CA GLU A 137 -48.27 18.24 -5.62
C GLU A 137 -48.29 18.61 -7.11
N ILE A 138 -47.11 18.73 -7.74
CA ILE A 138 -47.02 19.01 -9.19
C ILE A 138 -47.65 17.88 -10.00
N CYS A 139 -47.44 16.62 -9.60
CA CYS A 139 -48.03 15.47 -10.26
C CYS A 139 -49.56 15.53 -10.22
N ASP A 140 -50.14 15.86 -9.08
CA ASP A 140 -51.59 15.96 -8.91
C ASP A 140 -52.19 17.15 -9.65
N LEU A 141 -51.51 18.30 -9.66
CA LEU A 141 -51.91 19.45 -10.47
C LEU A 141 -51.91 19.10 -11.97
N GLN A 142 -50.87 18.42 -12.45
CA GLN A 142 -50.80 17.99 -13.85
C GLN A 142 -51.88 16.97 -14.20
N LYS A 143 -52.25 16.06 -13.30
CA LYS A 143 -53.37 15.12 -13.52
C LYS A 143 -54.69 15.88 -13.67
N LYS A 144 -54.99 16.80 -12.75
CA LYS A 144 -56.19 17.64 -12.80
C LYS A 144 -56.26 18.48 -14.07
N GLU A 145 -55.13 19.07 -14.47
CA GLU A 145 -55.03 19.83 -15.73
C GLU A 145 -55.35 18.93 -16.93
N ARG A 146 -54.74 17.74 -17.01
CA ARG A 146 -55.03 16.76 -18.08
C ARG A 146 -56.50 16.34 -18.10
N GLU A 147 -57.11 16.12 -16.94
CA GLU A 147 -58.54 15.79 -16.83
C GLU A 147 -59.42 16.95 -17.31
N SER A 148 -59.13 18.18 -16.87
CA SER A 148 -59.86 19.37 -17.33
C SER A 148 -59.74 19.59 -18.83
N LEU A 149 -58.54 19.39 -19.40
CA LEU A 149 -58.29 19.48 -20.84
C LEU A 149 -59.04 18.39 -21.61
N LYS A 150 -59.10 17.16 -21.09
CA LYS A 150 -59.94 16.08 -21.67
C LYS A 150 -61.41 16.46 -21.65
N MET A 151 -61.92 16.96 -20.53
CA MET A 151 -63.32 17.42 -20.43
C MET A 151 -63.63 18.53 -21.43
N ILE A 152 -62.73 19.51 -21.60
CA ILE A 152 -62.88 20.57 -22.60
C ILE A 152 -62.83 19.99 -24.03
N GLN A 153 -61.92 19.05 -24.32
CA GLN A 153 -61.84 18.38 -25.61
C GLN A 153 -63.12 17.59 -25.93
N GLU A 154 -63.67 16.86 -24.95
CA GLU A 154 -64.93 16.14 -25.10
C GLU A 154 -66.10 17.08 -25.33
N GLN A 155 -66.20 18.18 -24.58
CA GLN A 155 -67.23 19.20 -24.77
C GLN A 155 -67.12 19.88 -26.15
N THR A 156 -65.93 20.29 -26.56
CA THR A 156 -65.70 20.91 -27.88
C THR A 156 -65.97 19.93 -29.02
N ALA A 157 -65.64 18.64 -28.87
CA ALA A 157 -65.98 17.60 -29.83
C ALA A 157 -67.51 17.40 -29.95
N LYS A 158 -68.26 17.42 -28.84
CA LYS A 158 -69.72 17.37 -28.84
C LYS A 158 -70.33 18.58 -29.56
N VAL A 159 -69.82 19.79 -29.29
CA VAL A 159 -70.26 21.01 -29.97
C VAL A 159 -69.94 20.96 -31.47
N TYR A 160 -68.75 20.48 -31.85
CA TYR A 160 -68.39 20.29 -33.26
C TYR A 160 -69.30 19.28 -33.97
N GLN A 161 -69.63 18.16 -33.31
CA GLN A 161 -70.59 17.19 -33.84
C GLN A 161 -71.99 17.79 -34.00
N ALA A 162 -72.44 18.60 -33.02
CA ALA A 162 -73.71 19.32 -33.10
C ALA A 162 -73.75 20.28 -34.30
N HIS A 163 -72.69 21.06 -34.54
CA HIS A 163 -72.58 21.89 -35.75
C HIS A 163 -72.68 21.07 -37.04
N ARG A 164 -71.99 19.91 -37.11
CA ARG A 164 -72.02 19.03 -38.29
C ARG A 164 -73.40 18.41 -38.54
N LEU A 165 -74.11 18.08 -37.47
CA LEU A 165 -75.42 17.42 -37.49
C LEU A 165 -76.59 18.40 -37.33
N HIS A 166 -76.35 19.72 -37.45
CA HIS A 166 -77.37 20.75 -37.21
C HIS A 166 -78.64 20.58 -38.06
N TYR A 167 -78.52 20.00 -39.25
CA TYR A 167 -79.65 19.70 -40.12
C TYR A 167 -80.62 18.63 -39.57
N LEU A 168 -80.23 17.88 -38.54
CA LEU A 168 -81.07 16.84 -37.89
C LEU A 168 -81.94 17.39 -36.74
N LEU A 169 -81.90 18.69 -36.48
CA LEU A 169 -82.67 19.37 -35.43
C LEU A 169 -84.18 19.36 -35.74
N SER A 170 -85.02 19.18 -34.72
CA SER A 170 -86.48 19.25 -34.83
C SER A 170 -86.97 20.55 -35.43
N THR A 171 -87.91 20.45 -36.35
CA THR A 171 -88.69 21.60 -36.85
C THR A 171 -90.13 21.50 -36.32
N GLU A 172 -90.88 22.59 -36.41
CA GLU A 172 -92.29 22.65 -35.98
C GLU A 172 -93.18 21.58 -36.65
N GLN A 173 -92.84 21.18 -37.88
CA GLN A 173 -93.62 20.22 -38.67
C GLN A 173 -93.11 18.78 -38.62
N CYS A 174 -91.83 18.55 -38.31
CA CYS A 174 -91.23 17.22 -38.27
C CYS A 174 -90.25 17.08 -37.09
N PRO A 175 -90.46 16.09 -36.19
CA PRO A 175 -89.52 15.83 -35.12
C PRO A 175 -88.17 15.33 -35.66
N GLY A 176 -87.07 15.89 -35.17
CA GLY A 176 -85.71 15.51 -35.53
C GLY A 176 -85.33 14.16 -34.94
N VAL A 177 -84.29 13.53 -35.49
CA VAL A 177 -83.86 12.17 -35.11
C VAL A 177 -83.58 12.04 -33.61
N PHE A 178 -83.14 13.13 -32.97
CA PHE A 178 -82.81 13.18 -31.55
C PHE A 178 -83.98 13.63 -30.64
N ASN A 179 -85.17 13.90 -31.20
CA ASN A 179 -86.39 14.29 -30.49
C ASN A 179 -87.56 13.36 -30.83
N SER A 180 -87.45 12.09 -30.43
CA SER A 180 -88.48 11.07 -30.69
C SER A 180 -89.76 11.33 -29.87
N PRO A 181 -90.95 11.27 -30.47
CA PRO A 181 -92.24 11.44 -29.78
C PRO A 181 -92.49 10.46 -28.63
N PHE A 182 -91.75 9.34 -28.60
CA PHE A 182 -91.88 8.30 -27.58
C PHE A 182 -90.99 8.53 -26.35
N ARG A 183 -90.17 9.59 -26.34
CA ARG A 183 -89.29 9.93 -25.21
C ARG A 183 -89.90 11.09 -24.41
N GLN A 184 -89.87 10.99 -23.08
CA GLN A 184 -90.42 12.01 -22.18
C GLN A 184 -89.66 13.36 -22.23
N ALA A 185 -88.38 13.34 -22.64
CA ALA A 185 -87.54 14.54 -22.79
C ALA A 185 -86.63 14.42 -24.01
N PRO A 186 -86.25 15.53 -24.68
CA PRO A 186 -85.31 15.52 -25.80
C PRO A 186 -83.95 14.91 -25.40
N HIS A 187 -83.27 14.22 -26.33
CA HIS A 187 -81.92 13.71 -26.06
C HIS A 187 -80.95 14.87 -25.86
N GLU A 188 -79.95 14.73 -24.97
CA GLU A 188 -78.83 15.67 -24.78
C GLU A 188 -78.28 16.29 -26.07
N MET A 189 -78.16 15.51 -27.15
CA MET A 189 -77.73 16.03 -28.45
C MET A 189 -78.72 17.03 -29.06
N GLU A 190 -80.03 16.79 -28.97
CA GLU A 190 -81.08 17.72 -29.42
C GLU A 190 -81.05 19.04 -28.66
N LEU A 191 -80.80 18.98 -27.34
CA LEU A 191 -80.66 20.18 -26.51
C LEU A 191 -79.44 21.02 -26.92
N LEU A 192 -78.31 20.36 -27.19
CA LEU A 192 -77.10 21.03 -27.70
C LEU A 192 -77.34 21.62 -29.09
N LEU A 193 -78.02 20.90 -29.98
CA LEU A 193 -78.38 21.38 -31.32
C LEU A 193 -79.22 22.67 -31.26
N ARG A 194 -80.17 22.79 -30.32
CA ARG A 194 -80.99 24.01 -30.13
C ARG A 194 -80.19 25.21 -29.64
N GLN A 195 -79.11 24.98 -28.88
CA GLN A 195 -78.25 26.04 -28.34
C GLN A 195 -77.23 26.53 -29.38
N VAL A 196 -76.82 25.65 -30.29
CA VAL A 196 -75.84 25.96 -31.34
C VAL A 196 -76.53 26.66 -32.52
N LYS A 197 -76.01 27.81 -32.96
CA LYS A 197 -76.52 28.49 -34.16
C LYS A 197 -76.02 27.81 -35.43
N HIS A 198 -76.89 27.60 -36.41
CA HIS A 198 -76.48 27.13 -37.74
C HIS A 198 -75.45 28.09 -38.33
N SER A 199 -74.33 27.55 -38.81
CA SER A 199 -73.35 28.28 -39.59
C SER A 199 -73.41 27.73 -41.00
N ALA A 200 -73.76 28.57 -41.99
CA ALA A 200 -73.72 28.15 -43.38
C ALA A 200 -72.28 27.71 -43.71
N PRO A 201 -72.08 26.60 -44.46
CA PRO A 201 -70.75 26.17 -44.83
C PRO A 201 -70.14 27.22 -45.75
N ASN A 202 -69.37 28.14 -45.16
CA ASN A 202 -68.55 29.06 -45.92
C ASN A 202 -67.53 28.20 -46.68
N ARG A 203 -67.51 28.39 -48.00
CA ARG A 203 -66.69 27.67 -48.99
C ARG A 203 -65.33 27.27 -48.38
N MET A 204 -65.08 25.97 -48.27
CA MET A 204 -63.89 25.43 -47.61
C MET A 204 -62.62 26.11 -48.14
N VAL A 205 -61.93 26.84 -47.26
CA VAL A 205 -60.53 27.21 -47.48
C VAL A 205 -59.70 25.95 -47.25
N PRO A 206 -58.69 25.64 -48.10
CA PRO A 206 -57.96 24.39 -48.03
C PRO A 206 -57.36 24.15 -46.66
N LYS A 207 -57.30 22.87 -46.29
CA LYS A 207 -56.65 22.33 -45.10
C LYS A 207 -55.16 22.70 -45.11
N SER A 208 -54.83 23.92 -44.69
CA SER A 208 -53.46 24.31 -44.41
C SER A 208 -53.03 23.55 -43.17
N ARG A 209 -52.10 22.63 -43.38
CA ARG A 209 -51.31 21.90 -42.40
C ARG A 209 -51.06 22.77 -41.15
N VAL A 210 -51.89 22.60 -40.12
CA VAL A 210 -51.54 23.06 -38.78
C VAL A 210 -50.44 22.13 -38.33
N SER A 211 -49.23 22.65 -38.37
CA SER A 211 -48.02 22.03 -37.88
C SER A 211 -48.30 21.40 -36.53
N PHE A 212 -47.98 20.11 -36.40
CA PHE A 212 -47.55 19.56 -35.13
C PHE A 212 -46.38 20.43 -34.65
N LEU A 213 -46.68 21.47 -33.87
CA LEU A 213 -45.69 22.04 -32.97
C LEU A 213 -45.55 21.00 -31.87
N GLY A 214 -44.58 20.13 -32.11
CA GLY A 214 -44.13 19.16 -31.15
C GLY A 214 -43.84 19.83 -29.82
N ILE A 215 -44.05 19.04 -28.78
CA ILE A 215 -43.40 19.18 -27.49
C ILE A 215 -42.01 19.80 -27.69
N PRO A 216 -41.70 20.96 -27.09
CA PRO A 216 -40.32 21.38 -26.94
C PRO A 216 -39.68 20.37 -25.98
N GLY A 217 -39.01 19.37 -26.53
CA GLY A 217 -37.93 18.72 -25.80
C GLY A 217 -36.89 19.78 -25.44
N PRO A 218 -36.22 19.67 -24.29
CA PRO A 218 -35.29 20.70 -23.84
C PRO A 218 -34.13 20.78 -24.83
N ALA A 219 -34.13 21.82 -25.67
CA ALA A 219 -32.99 22.15 -26.50
C ALA A 219 -31.88 22.65 -25.57
N ALA A 220 -30.75 21.96 -25.67
CA ALA A 220 -29.49 22.37 -25.12
C ALA A 220 -29.15 23.79 -25.57
N HIS A 221 -29.14 24.74 -24.63
CA HIS A 221 -28.49 26.03 -24.80
C HIS A 221 -27.04 25.91 -24.37
N GLY A 222 -26.15 25.77 -25.35
CA GLY A 222 -24.77 26.23 -25.22
C GLY A 222 -24.74 27.73 -25.43
N PHE A 223 -24.59 28.49 -24.34
CA PHE A 223 -24.03 29.84 -24.38
C PHE A 223 -22.76 29.86 -23.55
N SER A 224 -21.67 30.28 -24.21
CA SER A 224 -20.36 30.56 -23.65
C SER A 224 -20.30 31.97 -23.08
N ALA A 225 -19.64 32.08 -21.90
CA ALA A 225 -18.95 33.26 -21.33
C ALA A 225 -19.77 34.52 -20.98
N THR A 226 -19.54 35.31 -19.93
CA THR A 226 -18.77 35.26 -18.69
C THR A 226 -19.31 36.46 -17.89
N THR A 227 -19.85 36.28 -16.69
CA THR A 227 -19.90 37.33 -15.67
C THR A 227 -19.82 36.67 -14.31
N GLU A 228 -18.78 37.07 -13.59
CA GLU A 228 -18.22 36.41 -12.43
C GLU A 228 -19.20 36.41 -11.24
N SER A 229 -19.41 35.23 -10.66
CA SER A 229 -19.94 35.06 -9.31
C SER A 229 -18.84 34.52 -8.39
N PRO A 230 -18.80 34.91 -7.11
CA PRO A 230 -17.64 34.75 -6.26
C PRO A 230 -17.33 33.29 -5.91
N TRP A 231 -16.09 32.93 -6.15
CA TRP A 231 -15.35 31.76 -5.68
C TRP A 231 -15.92 31.05 -4.43
N MET A 232 -16.73 30.01 -4.65
CA MET A 232 -16.88 28.92 -3.69
C MET A 232 -15.96 27.79 -4.13
N LYS A 233 -14.78 27.78 -3.52
CA LYS A 233 -13.78 26.72 -3.68
C LYS A 233 -14.44 25.37 -3.39
N SER A 234 -14.66 24.61 -4.46
CA SER A 234 -14.83 23.17 -4.38
C SER A 234 -13.56 22.62 -3.72
N THR A 235 -13.64 22.35 -2.42
CA THR A 235 -12.68 21.47 -1.77
C THR A 235 -12.97 20.07 -2.32
N ARG A 236 -12.49 19.80 -3.54
CA ARG A 236 -11.96 18.47 -3.85
C ARG A 236 -11.08 18.18 -2.65
N ILE A 237 -11.50 17.25 -1.81
CA ILE A 237 -10.56 16.56 -0.95
C ILE A 237 -9.78 15.71 -1.94
N CYS A 238 -8.82 16.37 -2.58
CA CYS A 238 -7.55 15.81 -2.91
C CYS A 238 -7.21 14.93 -1.73
N SER A 239 -7.00 13.65 -2.01
CA SER A 239 -6.25 12.75 -1.17
C SER A 239 -4.84 13.31 -1.02
N PHE A 240 -4.70 14.46 -0.35
CA PHE A 240 -3.54 14.78 0.46
C PHE A 240 -3.56 13.77 1.60
N ARG A 241 -3.26 12.52 1.24
CA ARG A 241 -2.43 11.68 2.09
C ARG A 241 -1.28 12.61 2.45
N PRO A 242 -1.08 12.99 3.74
CA PRO A 242 0.11 13.73 4.09
C PRO A 242 1.25 12.85 3.61
N ALA A 243 1.97 13.30 2.58
CA ALA A 243 3.27 12.74 2.30
C ALA A 243 4.10 13.15 3.51
N LEU A 244 4.03 12.31 4.55
CA LEU A 244 5.05 12.30 5.57
C LEU A 244 6.37 12.26 4.81
N PRO A 245 7.36 13.08 5.18
CA PRO A 245 8.67 13.01 4.55
C PRO A 245 9.05 11.54 4.48
N PRO A 246 9.61 11.04 3.35
CA PRO A 246 10.00 9.66 3.27
C PRO A 246 10.82 9.40 4.52
N ILE A 247 10.33 8.51 5.39
CA ILE A 247 11.22 7.93 6.38
C ILE A 247 12.24 7.27 5.48
N ALA A 248 13.42 7.89 5.37
CA ALA A 248 14.56 7.28 4.73
C ALA A 248 14.69 5.95 5.44
N SER A 249 14.15 4.89 4.83
CA SER A 249 14.31 3.56 5.32
C SER A 249 15.81 3.40 5.29
N LYS A 250 16.41 3.32 6.48
CA LYS A 250 17.82 3.02 6.64
C LYS A 250 18.05 1.54 6.28
N ASN A 251 17.66 1.17 5.06
CA ASN A 251 18.18 0.01 4.35
C ASN A 251 19.69 0.15 4.11
N TYR A 252 20.24 1.36 4.31
CA TYR A 252 21.68 1.62 4.33
C TYR A 252 22.42 1.01 5.54
N GLN A 253 21.77 0.67 6.67
CA GLN A 253 22.49 0.03 7.78
C GLN A 253 22.55 -1.51 7.67
N VAL A 254 21.55 -2.15 7.05
CA VAL A 254 21.58 -3.61 6.83
C VAL A 254 22.52 -3.98 5.68
N MET A 255 22.64 -3.15 4.64
CA MET A 255 23.64 -3.37 3.57
C MET A 255 25.09 -3.14 4.03
N VAL A 256 25.34 -2.12 4.87
CA VAL A 256 26.70 -1.82 5.35
C VAL A 256 27.21 -2.92 6.29
N VAL A 257 26.35 -3.46 7.17
CA VAL A 257 26.74 -4.57 8.05
C VAL A 257 26.99 -5.87 7.27
N LYS A 258 26.21 -6.14 6.20
CA LYS A 258 26.38 -7.33 5.34
C LYS A 258 27.60 -7.22 4.40
N ALA A 259 28.02 -5.99 4.06
CA ALA A 259 29.23 -5.73 3.31
C ALA A 259 30.48 -5.89 4.18
N THR A 260 30.47 -5.39 5.42
CA THR A 260 31.61 -5.53 6.35
C THR A 260 31.88 -6.98 6.78
N THR A 261 30.86 -7.85 6.80
CA THR A 261 31.06 -9.28 7.08
C THR A 261 31.64 -10.02 5.87
N LYS A 262 31.39 -9.57 4.63
CA LYS A 262 31.97 -10.20 3.43
C LYS A 262 33.41 -9.79 3.15
N SER A 263 33.82 -8.58 3.56
CA SER A 263 35.20 -8.11 3.39
C SER A 263 36.18 -8.64 4.45
N LEU A 264 35.69 -9.14 5.59
CA LEU A 264 36.53 -9.78 6.62
C LEU A 264 36.77 -11.28 6.38
N ASP A 265 35.99 -11.90 5.49
CA ASP A 265 36.15 -13.31 5.11
C ASP A 265 37.01 -13.49 3.83
N LEU A 266 37.61 -12.40 3.31
CA LEU A 266 38.42 -12.37 2.06
C LEU A 266 39.89 -11.94 2.27
N GLU A 267 40.32 -11.71 3.50
CA GLU A 267 41.72 -11.37 3.84
C GLU A 267 42.42 -12.38 4.78
N ASP A 268 41.86 -13.58 4.97
CA ASP A 268 42.56 -14.70 5.64
C ASP A 268 42.84 -15.85 4.65
#